data_AF-C0EXC8-F1
#
_entry.id   AF-C0EXC8-F1
#
_cell.length_a   1.000
_cell.length_b   1.000
_cell.length_c   1.000
_cell.angle_alpha   90.00
_cell.angle_beta   90.00
_cell.angle_gamma   90.00
#
_symmetry.space_group_name_H-M   'P 1'
#
loop_
_entity.id
_entity.type
_entity.pdbx_description
1 polymer ?
#
loop_
_entity_poly.entity_id
_entity_poly.type
_entity_poly.pdbx_seq_one_letter_code
_entity_poly.pdbx_strand_id
1 'polypeptide(L)'
;MFVKVFPAIFTGLYILLAIHIMKGIKMRVKLMEERILKSHKISLFNRSSGIISGVKEVISFDPNEIILDTEQGMLMIQGEELHVTKLTVEKGEVEIEGLVYSMVYSDDGYMKGEKGGLLRRLFH
;
A
#
# COMPACT_ATOMS: atom_id res chain seq x y z
N MET A 1 20.77 -20.33 -59.69
CA MET A 1 19.45 -20.50 -59.04
C MET A 1 19.64 -20.74 -57.54
N PHE A 2 20.22 -19.79 -56.79
CA PHE A 2 20.57 -20.03 -55.37
C PHE A 2 20.54 -18.76 -54.48
N VAL A 3 19.79 -17.72 -54.87
CA VAL A 3 19.83 -16.40 -54.17
C VAL A 3 18.44 -15.95 -53.66
N LYS A 4 17.42 -16.82 -53.63
CA LYS A 4 16.04 -16.40 -53.27
C LYS A 4 15.38 -17.11 -52.08
N VAL A 5 16.06 -18.01 -51.38
CA VAL A 5 15.43 -18.81 -50.31
C VAL A 5 15.78 -18.32 -48.88
N PHE A 6 16.71 -17.37 -48.76
CA PHE A 6 17.20 -16.89 -47.46
C PHE A 6 16.47 -15.74 -46.71
N PRO A 7 15.39 -15.07 -47.20
CA PRO A 7 14.80 -13.95 -46.44
C PRO A 7 13.88 -14.39 -45.28
N ALA A 8 13.09 -15.45 -45.45
CA ALA A 8 11.95 -15.73 -44.56
C ALA A 8 12.32 -16.36 -43.20
N ILE A 9 13.45 -17.09 -43.15
CA ILE A 9 13.90 -17.75 -41.91
C ILE A 9 14.51 -16.70 -40.96
N PHE A 10 15.27 -15.75 -41.51
CA PHE A 10 15.85 -14.64 -40.75
C PHE A 10 14.78 -13.71 -40.17
N THR A 11 13.72 -13.42 -40.93
CA THR A 11 12.61 -12.60 -40.43
C THR A 11 11.84 -13.32 -39.33
N GLY A 12 11.57 -14.63 -39.47
CA GLY A 12 10.90 -15.43 -38.44
C GLY A 12 11.68 -15.48 -37.12
N LEU A 13 13.00 -15.70 -37.19
CA LEU A 13 13.85 -15.73 -35.99
C LEU A 13 13.93 -14.37 -35.31
N TYR A 14 14.01 -13.29 -36.08
CA TYR A 14 14.01 -11.93 -35.55
C TYR A 14 12.68 -11.58 -34.84
N ILE A 15 11.54 -11.98 -35.41
CA ILE A 15 10.22 -11.79 -34.78
C ILE A 15 10.12 -12.58 -33.47
N LEU A 16 10.58 -13.85 -33.46
CA LEU A 16 10.55 -14.69 -32.26
C LEU A 16 11.43 -14.11 -31.14
N LEU A 17 12.62 -13.63 -31.50
CA LEU A 17 13.53 -12.93 -30.59
C LEU A 17 12.89 -11.64 -30.06
N ALA A 18 12.27 -10.84 -30.92
CA ALA A 18 11.58 -9.61 -30.53
C ALA A 18 10.42 -9.89 -29.56
N ILE A 19 9.62 -10.94 -29.79
CA ILE A 19 8.53 -11.34 -28.88
C ILE A 19 9.11 -11.79 -27.52
N HIS A 20 10.21 -12.52 -27.50
CA HIS A 20 10.86 -12.96 -26.26
C HIS A 20 11.38 -11.76 -25.46
N ILE A 21 12.06 -10.81 -26.12
CA ILE A 21 12.55 -9.57 -25.51
C ILE A 21 11.37 -8.73 -24.98
N MET A 22 10.34 -8.52 -25.79
CA MET A 22 9.13 -7.77 -25.39
C MET A 22 8.42 -8.41 -24.20
N LYS A 23 8.31 -9.74 -24.14
CA LYS A 23 7.77 -10.46 -22.97
C LYS A 23 8.62 -10.21 -21.72
N GLY A 24 9.95 -10.26 -21.84
CA GLY A 24 10.86 -9.97 -20.74
C GLY A 24 10.73 -8.55 -20.22
N ILE A 25 10.62 -7.56 -21.12
CA ILE A 25 10.41 -6.15 -20.77
C ILE A 25 9.05 -5.97 -20.09
N LYS A 26 7.96 -6.52 -20.66
CA LYS A 26 6.61 -6.42 -20.08
C LYS A 26 6.52 -7.04 -18.69
N MET A 27 7.20 -8.18 -18.47
CA MET A 27 7.30 -8.80 -17.14
C MET A 27 8.04 -7.92 -16.13
N ARG A 28 9.16 -7.30 -16.54
CA ARG A 28 9.91 -6.39 -15.65
C ARG A 28 9.17 -5.10 -15.35
N VAL A 29 8.44 -4.55 -16.32
CA VAL A 29 7.58 -3.37 -16.14
C VAL A 29 6.46 -3.69 -15.14
N LYS A 30 5.78 -4.84 -15.31
CA LYS A 30 4.72 -5.27 -14.38
C LYS A 30 5.25 -5.46 -12.94
N LEU A 31 6.43 -6.07 -12.79
CA LEU A 31 7.08 -6.22 -11.48
C LEU A 31 7.49 -4.87 -10.86
N MET A 32 7.80 -3.87 -11.67
CA MET A 32 8.15 -2.53 -11.21
C MET A 32 6.91 -1.73 -10.80
N GLU A 33 5.79 -1.88 -11.52
CA GLU A 33 4.47 -1.33 -11.14
C GLU A 33 3.97 -1.95 -9.83
N GLU A 34 4.08 -3.27 -9.65
CA GLU A 34 3.75 -3.96 -8.39
C GLU A 34 4.70 -3.58 -7.23
N ARG A 35 5.92 -3.14 -7.53
CA ARG A 35 6.91 -2.69 -6.53
C ARG A 35 6.91 -1.18 -6.28
N ILE A 36 5.97 -0.43 -6.85
CA ILE A 36 5.69 0.91 -6.33
C ILE A 36 5.00 0.71 -4.99
N LEU A 37 5.81 0.56 -3.93
CA LEU A 37 5.35 0.73 -2.55
C LEU A 37 4.57 2.03 -2.52
N LYS A 38 3.24 1.93 -2.37
CA LYS A 38 2.39 3.11 -2.24
C LYS A 38 2.93 3.89 -1.05
N SER A 39 3.41 5.09 -1.32
CA SER A 39 4.01 5.93 -0.28
C SER A 39 3.00 6.11 0.85
N HIS A 40 3.41 5.74 2.06
CA HIS A 40 2.60 5.92 3.25
C HIS A 40 2.82 7.33 3.78
N LYS A 41 1.77 8.15 3.77
CA LYS A 41 1.82 9.55 4.19
C LYS A 41 0.58 9.88 5.00
N ILE A 42 0.79 10.56 6.12
CA ILE A 42 -0.29 11.19 6.88
C ILE A 42 -0.14 12.70 6.76
N SER A 43 -1.23 13.37 6.38
CA SER A 43 -1.37 14.83 6.45
C SER A 43 -2.51 15.14 7.40
N LEU A 44 -2.23 15.83 8.52
CA LEU A 44 -3.24 16.20 9.50
C LEU A 44 -3.30 17.72 9.60
N PHE A 45 -4.48 18.30 9.41
CA PHE A 45 -4.71 19.73 9.48
C PHE A 45 -5.52 20.06 10.74
N ASN A 46 -4.94 20.91 11.61
CA ASN A 46 -5.54 21.37 12.86
C ASN A 46 -6.09 20.28 13.79
N ARG A 47 -5.65 19.02 13.62
CA ARG A 47 -6.25 17.83 14.26
C ARG A 47 -7.76 17.67 13.98
N SER A 48 -8.29 18.33 12.96
CA SER A 48 -9.71 18.32 12.59
C SER A 48 -9.99 17.52 11.31
N SER A 49 -9.02 17.49 10.38
CA SER A 49 -9.13 16.76 9.12
C SER A 49 -7.79 16.12 8.77
N GLY A 50 -7.85 14.91 8.22
CA GLY A 50 -6.67 14.10 7.94
C GLY A 50 -6.78 13.35 6.61
N ILE A 51 -5.65 13.19 5.93
CA ILE A 51 -5.52 12.36 4.73
C ILE A 51 -4.42 11.34 4.98
N ILE A 52 -4.74 10.06 4.83
CA ILE A 52 -3.85 8.93 5.02
C ILE A 52 -3.74 8.18 3.68
N SER A 53 -2.54 8.07 3.12
CA SER A 53 -2.25 7.24 1.94
C SER A 53 -1.62 5.91 2.35
N GLY A 54 -1.59 4.93 1.44
CA GLY A 54 -1.06 3.59 1.75
C GLY A 54 -2.00 2.74 2.60
N VAL A 55 -3.30 3.05 2.61
CA VAL A 55 -4.32 2.25 3.30
C VAL A 55 -4.74 1.08 2.42
N LYS A 56 -4.66 -0.14 2.97
CA LYS A 56 -5.14 -1.37 2.34
C LYS A 56 -6.64 -1.55 2.60
N GLU A 57 -7.05 -1.44 3.86
CA GLU A 57 -8.44 -1.60 4.27
C GLU A 57 -8.78 -0.81 5.54
N VAL A 58 -10.07 -0.51 5.72
CA VAL A 58 -10.61 0.08 6.96
C VAL A 58 -11.19 -1.08 7.78
N ILE A 59 -10.59 -1.35 8.94
CA ILE A 59 -10.98 -2.48 9.81
C ILE A 59 -12.15 -2.11 10.70
N SER A 60 -12.10 -0.92 11.30
CA SER A 60 -13.17 -0.40 12.16
C SER A 60 -13.30 1.10 11.99
N PHE A 61 -14.52 1.62 12.08
CA PHE A 61 -14.79 3.04 12.15
C PHE A 61 -15.88 3.29 13.20
N ASP A 62 -15.57 4.15 14.16
CA ASP A 62 -16.46 4.60 15.19
C ASP A 62 -16.16 6.08 15.51
N PRO A 63 -17.11 6.85 16.07
CA PRO A 63 -16.88 8.25 16.42
C PRO A 63 -15.70 8.52 17.36
N ASN A 64 -15.22 7.50 18.09
CA ASN A 64 -14.10 7.65 19.02
C ASN A 64 -12.81 7.00 18.52
N GLU A 65 -12.89 6.15 17.49
CA GLU A 65 -11.76 5.33 17.04
C GLU A 65 -11.91 4.91 15.58
N ILE A 66 -10.82 5.03 14.81
CA ILE A 66 -10.70 4.50 13.46
C ILE A 66 -9.48 3.58 13.41
N ILE A 67 -9.66 2.36 12.87
CA ILE A 67 -8.59 1.37 12.70
C ILE A 67 -8.40 1.09 11.22
N LEU A 68 -7.19 1.31 10.72
CA LEU A 68 -6.79 1.14 9.33
C LEU A 68 -5.70 0.06 9.23
N ASP A 69 -5.80 -0.84 8.26
CA ASP A 69 -4.65 -1.64 7.80
C ASP A 69 -3.92 -0.86 6.72
N THR A 70 -2.61 -0.68 6.89
CA THR A 70 -1.76 0.12 6.00
C THR A 70 -0.55 -0.67 5.52
N GLU A 71 0.16 -0.17 4.51
CA GLU A 71 1.44 -0.73 4.06
C GLU A 71 2.54 -0.69 5.14
N GLN A 72 2.34 0.04 6.24
CA GLN A 72 3.27 0.14 7.37
C GLN A 72 2.71 -0.51 8.66
N GLY A 73 1.75 -1.43 8.51
CA GLY A 73 1.07 -2.11 9.60
C GLY A 73 -0.24 -1.44 10.00
N MET A 74 -0.80 -1.87 11.12
CA MET A 74 -2.06 -1.35 11.63
C MET A 74 -1.89 0.07 12.18
N LEU A 75 -2.79 0.98 11.81
CA LEU A 75 -2.87 2.34 12.31
C LEU A 75 -4.18 2.53 13.07
N MET A 76 -4.08 2.81 14.35
CA MET A 76 -5.19 3.17 15.22
C MET A 76 -5.21 4.68 15.44
N ILE A 77 -6.35 5.32 15.19
CA ILE A 77 -6.58 6.75 15.35
C ILE A 77 -7.67 6.92 16.39
N GLN A 78 -7.40 7.64 17.47
CA GLN A 78 -8.38 7.87 18.55
C GLN A 78 -8.69 9.36 18.67
N GLY A 79 -9.93 9.66 19.00
CA GLY A 79 -10.44 11.03 18.94
C GLY A 79 -11.90 11.15 19.36
N GLU A 80 -12.54 12.22 18.91
CA GLU A 80 -13.97 12.49 19.06
C GLU A 80 -14.58 12.90 17.72
N GLU A 81 -15.85 12.53 17.51
CA GLU A 81 -16.59 12.77 16.27
C GLU A 81 -15.84 12.34 15.00
N LEU A 82 -15.02 11.30 15.13
CA LEU A 82 -14.24 10.73 14.04
C LEU A 82 -15.16 10.09 13.00
N HIS A 83 -14.97 10.46 11.74
CA HIS A 83 -15.67 9.85 10.63
C HIS A 83 -14.81 9.82 9.37
N VAL A 84 -15.07 8.83 8.51
CA VAL A 84 -14.42 8.70 7.21
C VAL A 84 -15.24 9.46 6.19
N THR A 85 -14.69 10.57 5.69
CA THR A 85 -15.34 11.40 4.67
C THR A 85 -15.23 10.76 3.29
N LYS A 86 -14.10 10.11 3.00
CA LYS A 86 -13.84 9.52 1.69
C LYS A 86 -12.88 8.34 1.79
N LEU A 87 -13.21 7.25 1.09
CA LEU A 87 -12.35 6.10 0.90
C LEU A 87 -12.09 5.90 -0.60
N THR A 88 -10.83 6.00 -1.01
CA THR A 88 -10.41 5.74 -2.40
C THR A 88 -9.58 4.46 -2.46
N VAL A 89 -10.27 3.32 -2.56
CA VAL A 89 -9.65 1.98 -2.56
C VAL A 89 -8.56 1.84 -3.63
N GLU A 90 -8.80 2.37 -4.84
CA GLU A 90 -7.84 2.30 -5.95
C GLU A 90 -6.50 2.99 -5.62
N LYS A 91 -6.58 4.16 -4.97
CA LYS A 91 -5.40 4.94 -4.55
C LYS A 91 -4.82 4.47 -3.23
N GLY A 92 -5.61 3.75 -2.42
CA GLY A 92 -5.25 3.41 -1.05
C GLY A 92 -5.20 4.66 -0.17
N GLU A 93 -6.18 5.57 -0.34
CA GLU A 93 -6.26 6.82 0.40
C GLU A 93 -7.57 6.90 1.21
N VAL A 94 -7.47 7.38 2.45
CA VAL A 94 -8.58 7.64 3.36
C VAL A 94 -8.53 9.08 3.83
N GLU A 95 -9.66 9.76 3.74
CA GLU A 95 -9.88 11.08 4.32
C GLU A 95 -10.74 10.93 5.57
N ILE A 96 -10.27 11.49 6.69
CA ILE A 96 -10.97 11.50 7.97
C ILE A 96 -11.25 12.93 8.44
N GLU A 97 -12.32 13.09 9.19
CA GLU A 97 -12.68 14.31 9.90
C GLU A 97 -13.06 14.00 11.35
N GLY A 98 -12.92 14.99 12.22
CA GLY A 98 -13.13 14.86 13.66
C GLY A 98 -11.89 15.28 14.44
N LEU A 99 -11.99 15.29 15.76
CA LEU A 99 -10.93 15.77 16.64
C LEU A 99 -9.96 14.63 16.99
N VAL A 100 -8.75 14.67 16.43
CA VAL A 100 -7.74 13.61 16.63
C VAL A 100 -6.93 13.86 17.90
N TYR A 101 -6.87 12.86 18.78
CA TYR A 101 -6.09 12.84 20.01
C TYR A 101 -4.80 12.05 19.88
N SER A 102 -4.86 10.89 19.23
CA SER A 102 -3.70 10.01 19.10
C SER A 102 -3.73 9.25 17.76
N MET A 103 -2.53 8.89 17.30
CA MET A 103 -2.31 8.00 16.16
C MET A 103 -1.20 7.03 16.54
N VAL A 104 -1.49 5.74 16.52
CA VAL A 104 -0.58 4.68 16.99
C VAL A 104 -0.46 3.61 15.91
N TYR A 105 0.79 3.32 15.51
CA TYR A 105 1.07 2.17 14.66
C TYR A 105 1.36 0.93 15.48
N SER A 106 0.99 -0.23 14.95
CA SER A 106 1.49 -1.52 15.41
C SER A 106 1.88 -2.39 14.22
N ASP A 107 3.08 -2.97 14.27
CA ASP A 107 3.46 -4.05 13.35
C ASP A 107 2.44 -5.19 13.48
N ASP A 108 2.12 -5.86 12.35
CA ASP A 108 1.09 -6.90 12.12
C ASP A 108 1.17 -8.15 13.04
N GLY A 109 1.25 -7.97 14.35
CA GLY A 109 1.45 -9.03 15.33
C GLY A 109 1.04 -8.72 16.77
N TYR A 110 0.88 -7.46 17.16
CA TYR A 110 0.67 -7.12 18.59
C TYR A 110 -0.78 -7.02 19.05
N MET A 111 -1.77 -7.08 18.15
CA MET A 111 -3.19 -7.12 18.55
C MET A 111 -3.66 -8.52 19.01
N LYS A 112 -2.75 -9.51 19.07
CA LYS A 112 -2.99 -10.80 19.73
C LYS A 112 -2.24 -10.92 21.05
N GLY A 113 -2.49 -9.97 21.94
CA GLY A 113 -2.32 -10.14 23.38
C GLY A 113 -0.93 -9.87 23.94
N GLU A 114 -0.66 -8.62 24.32
CA GLU A 114 0.36 -8.34 25.33
C GLU A 114 -0.10 -7.25 26.30
N LYS A 115 -0.80 -7.69 27.35
CA LYS A 115 -0.95 -6.95 28.62
C LYS A 115 0.37 -6.82 29.41
N GLY A 116 1.54 -6.84 28.74
CA GLY A 116 2.83 -7.03 29.41
C GLY A 116 4.00 -6.15 28.96
N GLY A 117 3.88 -5.39 27.87
CA GLY A 117 5.03 -4.73 27.23
C GLY A 117 5.67 -3.58 28.03
N LEU A 118 4.89 -2.85 28.84
CA LEU A 118 5.40 -1.68 29.58
C LEU A 118 5.95 -2.04 30.96
N LEU A 119 5.32 -2.97 31.68
CA LEU A 119 5.78 -3.36 33.02
C LEU A 119 7.05 -4.22 32.98
N ARG A 120 7.27 -4.98 31.92
CA ARG A 120 8.46 -5.83 31.78
C ARG A 120 9.76 -5.05 31.51
N ARG A 121 9.66 -3.81 31.02
CA ARG A 121 10.81 -2.91 30.79
C ARG A 121 11.21 -2.10 32.02
N LEU A 122 10.35 -2.05 33.05
CA LEU A 122 10.61 -1.31 34.29
C LEU A 122 11.21 -2.17 35.42
N PHE A 123 11.15 -3.50 35.31
CA PHE A 123 11.67 -4.43 36.32
C PHE A 123 12.78 -5.36 35.79
N HIS A 124 13.53 -4.89 34.79
CA HIS A 124 14.81 -5.46 34.38
C HIS A 124 15.91 -4.41 34.47
#